data_AF-A0A2Z3H9C9-F1
#
_entry.id   AF-A0A2Z3H9C9-F1
#
_cell.length_a   1.000
_cell.length_b   1.000
_cell.length_c   1.000
_cell.angle_alpha   90.00
_cell.angle_beta   90.00
_cell.angle_gamma   90.00
#
_symmetry.space_group_name_H-M   'P 1'
#
loop_
_entity.id
_entity.type
_entity.pdbx_description
1 polymer ?
#
loop_
_entity_poly.entity_id
_entity_poly.type
_entity_poly.pdbx_seq_one_letter_code
_entity_poly.pdbx_strand_id
1 'polypeptide(L)'
;MAIPVNAQGVPEPLPFSEFARRRLVLMNAGNPDWPLERPNPNDPQKMVRSDRGVLKDRIDRRLKVPQRTQEENVALAVDLLRFRKADDADGTLVGRQRQGYLGNVTLAHIAAAQPSPSDPKVLDWARAYNLLTIANEETPPKSLPGLTPQQLAWQLKLNNGALLKLFRLRMEEARSRPTPENELPDAIFPVNFAQVADGALVPAERAKLPPDALATVQQLVLWFPHDTRLYWLLAEVYAARGEFAAAERIMNECVSSLAYSNRKVLMSHREAVVKAAKEKGPANPEELLPAGGDAPATDPPPEVPFTLGAVWVYFGVVGLVALFALVRKLTRKPSTNNRPRVG
;
A
#
# COMPACT_ATOMS: atom_id res chain seq x y z
N MET A 1 2.20 -2.58 2.26
CA MET A 1 1.62 -2.63 3.62
C MET A 1 0.41 -3.52 3.54
N ALA A 2 0.24 -4.42 4.50
CA ALA A 2 -0.88 -5.35 4.54
C ALA A 2 -1.60 -5.24 5.88
N ILE A 3 -2.90 -5.53 5.90
CA ILE A 3 -3.64 -5.76 7.14
C ILE A 3 -3.09 -7.05 7.79
N PRO A 4 -2.89 -7.08 9.12
CA PRO A 4 -2.45 -8.29 9.80
C PRO A 4 -3.49 -9.41 9.64
N VAL A 5 -2.98 -10.63 9.62
CA VAL A 5 -3.80 -11.85 9.61
C VAL A 5 -3.29 -12.70 10.77
N ASN A 6 -4.18 -13.07 11.68
CA ASN A 6 -3.81 -13.85 12.85
C ASN A 6 -3.53 -15.33 12.50
N ALA A 7 -3.14 -16.10 13.51
CA ALA A 7 -2.79 -17.51 13.34
C ALA A 7 -3.94 -18.36 12.77
N GLN A 8 -5.19 -17.93 12.96
CA GLN A 8 -6.41 -18.58 12.47
C GLN A 8 -6.75 -18.20 11.03
N GLY A 9 -5.97 -17.32 10.39
CA GLY A 9 -6.25 -16.86 9.03
C GLY A 9 -7.32 -15.78 8.96
N VAL A 10 -7.71 -15.19 10.10
CA VAL A 10 -8.68 -14.11 10.15
C VAL A 10 -7.95 -12.77 10.01
N PRO A 11 -8.32 -11.92 9.03
CA PRO A 11 -7.73 -10.60 8.91
C PRO A 11 -8.26 -9.68 10.01
N GLU A 12 -7.36 -8.94 10.64
CA GLU A 12 -7.68 -8.06 11.76
C GLU A 12 -7.61 -6.61 11.30
N PRO A 13 -8.75 -5.88 11.24
CA PRO A 13 -8.73 -4.49 10.83
C PRO A 13 -7.78 -3.69 11.72
N LEU A 14 -7.04 -2.79 11.10
CA LEU A 14 -6.16 -1.88 11.82
C LEU A 14 -7.01 -0.90 12.63
N PRO A 15 -6.54 -0.48 13.82
CA PRO A 15 -7.06 0.73 14.47
C PRO A 15 -7.08 1.90 13.48
N PHE A 16 -8.06 2.77 13.59
CA PHE A 16 -8.26 3.81 12.56
C PHE A 16 -7.05 4.74 12.43
N SER A 17 -6.41 5.10 13.55
CA SER A 17 -5.20 5.93 13.57
C SER A 17 -4.01 5.28 12.84
N GLU A 18 -3.80 3.98 13.05
CA GLU A 18 -2.78 3.17 12.37
C GLU A 18 -3.06 3.08 10.86
N PHE A 19 -4.31 2.82 10.50
CA PHE A 19 -4.75 2.79 9.10
C PHE A 19 -4.51 4.15 8.43
N ALA A 20 -4.96 5.25 9.05
CA ALA A 20 -4.82 6.60 8.53
C ALA A 20 -3.34 6.96 8.33
N ARG A 21 -2.47 6.62 9.29
CA ARG A 21 -1.01 6.79 9.17
C ARG A 21 -0.45 6.02 7.97
N ARG A 22 -0.81 4.73 7.81
CA ARG A 22 -0.34 3.91 6.68
C ARG A 22 -0.80 4.43 5.33
N ARG A 23 -2.05 4.88 5.23
CA ARG A 23 -2.59 5.51 4.01
C ARG A 23 -1.82 6.79 3.69
N LEU A 24 -1.58 7.65 4.69
CA LEU A 24 -0.82 8.89 4.50
C LEU A 24 0.61 8.63 4.00
N VAL A 25 1.32 7.66 4.58
CA VAL A 25 2.66 7.25 4.11
C VAL A 25 2.63 6.85 2.63
N LEU A 26 1.61 6.11 2.19
CA LEU A 26 1.47 5.72 0.79
C LEU A 26 1.20 6.91 -0.13
N MET A 27 0.33 7.83 0.29
CA MET A 27 0.04 9.05 -0.47
C MET A 27 1.29 9.93 -0.60
N ASN A 28 2.03 10.12 0.49
CA ASN A 28 3.27 10.90 0.52
C ASN A 28 4.35 10.27 -0.35
N ALA A 29 4.52 8.95 -0.26
CA ALA A 29 5.51 8.22 -1.05
C ALA A 29 5.24 8.33 -2.56
N GLY A 30 3.96 8.38 -2.96
CA GLY A 30 3.55 8.55 -4.34
C GLY A 30 3.63 9.98 -4.86
N ASN A 31 3.52 11.00 -3.99
CA ASN A 31 3.43 12.39 -4.43
C ASN A 31 4.76 12.90 -5.04
N PRO A 32 4.82 13.23 -6.35
CA PRO A 32 6.05 13.70 -6.98
C PRO A 32 6.54 15.05 -6.47
N ASP A 33 5.65 15.87 -5.92
CA ASP A 33 5.95 17.22 -5.43
C ASP A 33 6.54 17.20 -4.01
N TRP A 34 6.48 16.04 -3.33
CA TRP A 34 7.04 15.90 -1.99
C TRP A 34 8.55 15.67 -2.05
N PRO A 35 9.34 16.37 -1.22
CA PRO A 35 10.79 16.22 -1.23
C PRO A 35 11.21 14.85 -0.68
N LEU A 36 12.39 14.36 -1.08
CA LEU A 36 12.97 13.10 -0.59
C LEU A 36 13.50 13.22 0.85
N GLU A 37 13.73 14.44 1.31
CA GLU A 37 14.15 14.77 2.66
C GLU A 37 13.28 15.92 3.17
N ARG A 38 13.07 15.98 4.48
CA ARG A 38 12.34 17.08 5.14
C ARG A 38 13.08 17.49 6.42
N PRO A 39 12.92 18.73 6.89
CA PRO A 39 13.40 19.11 8.21
C PRO A 39 12.83 18.17 9.28
N ASN A 40 13.65 17.80 10.26
CA ASN A 40 13.18 17.05 11.43
C ASN A 40 12.28 17.97 12.25
N PRO A 41 11.05 17.54 12.62
CA PRO A 41 10.15 18.36 13.44
C PRO A 41 10.76 18.79 14.77
N ASN A 42 11.68 18.00 15.33
CA ASN A 42 12.34 18.28 16.61
C ASN A 42 13.64 19.08 16.45
N ASP A 43 14.21 19.12 15.25
CA ASP A 43 15.44 19.84 14.92
C ASP A 43 15.43 20.27 13.46
N PRO A 44 14.88 21.46 13.13
CA PRO A 44 14.74 21.89 11.74
C PRO A 44 16.06 22.02 10.97
N GLN A 45 17.22 22.03 11.64
CA GLN A 45 18.53 22.05 10.99
C GLN A 45 18.93 20.66 10.46
N LYS A 46 18.34 19.59 11.02
CA LYS A 46 18.60 18.22 10.61
C LYS A 46 17.60 17.75 9.58
N MET A 47 18.08 17.40 8.39
CA MET A 47 17.26 16.74 7.37
C MET A 47 17.04 15.27 7.71
N VAL A 48 15.79 14.81 7.61
CA VAL A 48 15.40 13.40 7.75
C VAL A 48 14.77 12.90 6.46
N ARG A 49 14.97 11.62 6.15
CA ARG A 49 14.35 10.98 4.99
C ARG A 49 12.83 11.04 5.10
N SER A 50 12.16 11.52 4.05
CA SER A 50 10.70 11.44 3.95
C SER A 50 10.27 10.02 3.60
N ASP A 51 8.98 9.72 3.69
CA ASP A 51 8.41 8.44 3.24
C ASP A 51 8.77 8.14 1.78
N ARG A 52 8.74 9.18 0.93
CA ARG A 52 9.17 9.13 -0.46
C ARG A 52 10.67 8.86 -0.59
N GLY A 53 11.50 9.51 0.21
CA GLY A 53 12.94 9.24 0.27
C GLY A 53 13.27 7.80 0.64
N VAL A 54 12.62 7.25 1.67
CA VAL A 54 12.79 5.84 2.08
C VAL A 54 12.40 4.88 0.96
N LEU A 55 11.29 5.15 0.25
CA LEU A 55 10.87 4.35 -0.89
C LEU A 55 11.86 4.45 -2.06
N LYS A 56 12.35 5.66 -2.37
CA LYS A 56 13.36 5.90 -3.41
C LYS A 56 14.65 5.13 -3.14
N ASP A 57 15.16 5.16 -1.90
CA ASP A 57 16.35 4.43 -1.50
C ASP A 57 16.17 2.91 -1.69
N ARG A 58 14.97 2.39 -1.43
CA ARG A 58 14.65 0.96 -1.64
C ARG A 58 14.62 0.60 -3.13
N ILE A 59 14.04 1.46 -3.98
CA ILE A 59 14.07 1.32 -5.44
C ILE A 59 15.51 1.29 -5.94
N ASP A 60 16.33 2.26 -5.51
CA ASP A 60 17.73 2.37 -5.94
C ASP A 60 18.57 1.17 -5.53
N ARG A 61 18.34 0.61 -4.34
CA ARG A 61 18.99 -0.64 -3.91
C ARG A 61 18.61 -1.81 -4.80
N ARG A 62 17.33 -1.95 -5.15
CA ARG A 62 16.84 -3.06 -6.02
C ARG A 62 17.33 -2.92 -7.46
N LEU A 63 17.42 -1.70 -7.99
CA LEU A 63 17.95 -1.46 -9.33
C LEU A 63 19.43 -1.84 -9.47
N LYS A 64 20.20 -1.84 -8.37
CA LYS A 64 21.62 -2.27 -8.35
C LYS A 64 21.82 -3.79 -8.36
N VAL A 65 20.77 -4.57 -8.11
CA VAL A 65 20.87 -6.04 -8.11
C VAL A 65 20.96 -6.53 -9.56
N PRO A 66 22.07 -7.16 -9.98
CA PRO A 66 22.18 -7.75 -11.31
C PRO A 66 21.30 -9.01 -11.39
N GLN A 67 20.71 -9.27 -12.56
CA GLN A 67 19.96 -10.51 -12.85
C GLN A 67 18.89 -10.87 -11.79
N ARG A 68 17.97 -9.93 -11.53
CA ARG A 68 16.88 -10.11 -10.56
C ARG A 68 15.99 -11.32 -10.84
N THR A 69 15.56 -12.02 -9.80
CA THR A 69 14.53 -13.06 -9.89
C THR A 69 13.16 -12.47 -10.29
N GLN A 70 12.17 -13.33 -10.59
CA GLN A 70 10.82 -12.87 -10.87
C GLN A 70 10.23 -12.13 -9.65
N GLU A 71 10.43 -12.66 -8.45
CA GLU A 71 9.95 -12.08 -7.19
C GLU A 71 10.61 -10.73 -6.91
N GLU A 72 11.91 -10.60 -7.18
CA GLU A 72 12.63 -9.32 -7.03
C GLU A 72 12.14 -8.27 -8.05
N ASN A 73 11.82 -8.69 -9.27
CA ASN A 73 11.22 -7.81 -10.28
C ASN A 73 9.81 -7.39 -9.92
N VAL A 74 8.97 -8.31 -9.43
CA VAL A 74 7.64 -7.99 -8.89
C VAL A 74 7.75 -7.01 -7.72
N ALA A 75 8.67 -7.25 -6.79
CA ALA A 75 8.89 -6.36 -5.66
C ALA A 75 9.32 -4.96 -6.12
N LEU A 76 10.23 -4.85 -7.09
CA LEU A 76 10.61 -3.57 -7.68
C LEU A 76 9.42 -2.90 -8.40
N ALA A 77 8.64 -3.63 -9.19
CA ALA A 77 7.47 -3.12 -9.89
C ALA A 77 6.47 -2.51 -8.90
N VAL A 78 6.19 -3.19 -7.79
CA VAL A 78 5.31 -2.69 -6.72
C VAL A 78 5.85 -1.41 -6.09
N ASP A 79 7.16 -1.28 -5.89
CA ASP A 79 7.75 -0.06 -5.37
C ASP A 79 7.67 1.11 -6.36
N LEU A 80 7.96 0.86 -7.63
CA LEU A 80 7.84 1.86 -8.70
C LEU A 80 6.40 2.32 -8.85
N LEU A 81 5.43 1.40 -8.77
CA LEU A 81 4.00 1.71 -8.77
C LEU A 81 3.63 2.64 -7.61
N ARG A 82 4.08 2.32 -6.39
CA ARG A 82 3.90 3.18 -5.20
C ARG A 82 4.58 4.54 -5.34
N PHE A 83 5.66 4.61 -6.11
CA PHE A 83 6.38 5.85 -6.42
C PHE A 83 5.77 6.62 -7.60
N ARG A 84 4.59 6.20 -8.10
CA ARG A 84 3.86 6.77 -9.26
C ARG A 84 4.65 6.73 -10.57
N LYS A 85 5.46 5.68 -10.74
CA LYS A 85 6.19 5.38 -11.97
C LYS A 85 5.67 4.09 -12.61
N ALA A 86 4.41 4.12 -13.05
CA ALA A 86 3.72 2.94 -13.56
C ALA A 86 4.37 2.39 -14.85
N ASP A 87 4.89 3.27 -15.73
CA ASP A 87 5.59 2.84 -16.95
C ASP A 87 6.92 2.15 -16.63
N ASP A 88 7.70 2.71 -15.70
CA ASP A 88 8.92 2.06 -15.20
C ASP A 88 8.57 0.70 -14.57
N ALA A 89 7.46 0.63 -13.81
CA ALA A 89 6.99 -0.62 -13.20
C ALA A 89 6.66 -1.68 -14.25
N ASP A 90 5.91 -1.34 -15.31
CA ASP A 90 5.61 -2.27 -16.41
C ASP A 90 6.89 -2.77 -17.09
N GLY A 91 7.85 -1.88 -17.32
CA GLY A 91 9.15 -2.19 -17.92
C GLY A 91 10.05 -3.12 -17.09
N THR A 92 9.79 -3.28 -15.79
CA THR A 92 10.56 -4.22 -14.95
C THR A 92 10.20 -5.69 -15.15
N LEU A 93 9.02 -5.97 -15.70
CA LEU A 93 8.56 -7.34 -15.95
C LEU A 93 8.79 -7.68 -17.43
N VAL A 94 9.77 -8.54 -17.71
CA VAL A 94 10.15 -8.89 -19.09
C VAL A 94 9.98 -10.38 -19.40
N GLY A 95 9.65 -10.69 -20.67
CA GLY A 95 9.53 -12.06 -21.16
C GLY A 95 8.59 -12.92 -20.30
N ARG A 96 9.10 -14.06 -19.81
CA ARG A 96 8.33 -15.00 -18.97
C ARG A 96 7.87 -14.41 -17.63
N GLN A 97 8.47 -13.32 -17.15
CA GLN A 97 8.07 -12.70 -15.88
C GLN A 97 6.72 -11.98 -15.96
N ARG A 98 6.23 -11.72 -17.18
CA ARG A 98 4.87 -11.20 -17.43
C ARG A 98 3.80 -12.29 -17.36
N GLN A 99 4.19 -13.56 -17.22
CA GLN A 99 3.30 -14.72 -17.15
C GLN A 99 3.25 -15.28 -15.73
N GLY A 100 2.22 -16.07 -15.44
CA GLY A 100 2.02 -16.68 -14.13
C GLY A 100 1.43 -15.72 -13.10
N TYR A 101 0.96 -16.32 -12.01
CA TYR A 101 0.07 -15.67 -11.04
C TYR A 101 0.58 -14.30 -10.59
N LEU A 102 1.84 -14.24 -10.15
CA LEU A 102 2.44 -13.00 -9.62
C LEU A 102 2.63 -11.92 -10.69
N GLY A 103 3.04 -12.33 -11.90
CA GLY A 103 3.20 -11.42 -13.03
C GLY A 103 1.87 -10.77 -13.38
N ASN A 104 0.83 -11.57 -13.55
CA ASN A 104 -0.51 -11.11 -13.91
C ASN A 104 -1.16 -10.25 -12.82
N VAL A 105 -1.09 -10.64 -11.53
CA VAL A 105 -1.60 -9.78 -10.43
C VAL A 105 -0.87 -8.43 -10.40
N THR A 106 0.45 -8.42 -10.59
CA THR A 106 1.25 -7.18 -10.56
C THR A 106 0.91 -6.29 -11.75
N LEU A 107 0.85 -6.85 -12.95
CA LEU A 107 0.45 -6.13 -14.16
C LEU A 107 -0.97 -5.59 -14.06
N ALA A 108 -1.89 -6.31 -13.39
CA ALA A 108 -3.24 -5.84 -13.16
C ALA A 108 -3.28 -4.55 -12.32
N HIS A 109 -2.46 -4.48 -11.25
CA HIS A 109 -2.31 -3.27 -10.44
C HIS A 109 -1.62 -2.13 -11.19
N ILE A 110 -0.64 -2.45 -12.05
CA ILE A 110 0.02 -1.45 -12.91
C ILE A 110 -1.00 -0.85 -13.90
N ALA A 111 -1.78 -1.70 -14.58
CA ALA A 111 -2.81 -1.27 -15.52
C ALA A 111 -3.88 -0.40 -14.83
N ALA A 112 -4.29 -0.75 -13.61
CA ALA A 112 -5.19 0.05 -12.79
C ALA A 112 -4.66 1.45 -12.42
N ALA A 113 -3.36 1.71 -12.62
CA ALA A 113 -2.73 3.01 -12.37
C ALA A 113 -2.26 3.71 -13.65
N GLN A 114 -2.35 3.07 -14.82
CA GLN A 114 -1.95 3.64 -16.11
C GLN A 114 -3.15 4.22 -16.85
N PRO A 115 -2.98 5.30 -17.60
CA PRO A 115 -3.97 5.75 -18.57
C PRO A 115 -4.27 4.66 -19.62
N SER A 116 -5.51 4.62 -20.10
CA SER A 116 -5.91 3.75 -21.19
C SER A 116 -5.23 4.19 -22.50
N PRO A 117 -4.68 3.26 -23.30
CA PRO A 117 -4.15 3.58 -24.63
C PRO A 117 -5.19 4.21 -25.57
N SER A 118 -6.48 3.89 -25.38
CA SER A 118 -7.58 4.41 -26.21
C SER A 118 -8.09 5.79 -25.76
N ASP A 119 -7.92 6.11 -24.48
CA ASP A 119 -8.31 7.41 -23.90
C ASP A 119 -7.42 7.71 -22.69
N PRO A 120 -6.38 8.56 -22.85
CA PRO A 120 -5.45 8.89 -21.78
C PRO A 120 -6.08 9.62 -20.57
N LYS A 121 -7.36 10.02 -20.65
CA LYS A 121 -8.09 10.64 -19.55
C LYS A 121 -8.72 9.63 -18.59
N VAL A 122 -8.80 8.36 -18.98
CA VAL A 122 -9.32 7.27 -18.14
C VAL A 122 -8.22 6.26 -17.86
N LEU A 123 -8.31 5.54 -16.75
CA LEU A 123 -7.36 4.47 -16.41
C LEU A 123 -7.71 3.16 -17.15
N ASP A 124 -6.74 2.29 -17.35
CA ASP A 124 -6.89 1.03 -18.09
C ASP A 124 -7.52 -0.10 -17.25
N TRP A 125 -8.73 0.14 -16.75
CA TRP A 125 -9.48 -0.81 -15.91
C TRP A 125 -9.86 -2.09 -16.65
N ALA A 126 -10.03 -2.04 -17.97
CA ALA A 126 -10.35 -3.22 -18.76
C ALA A 126 -9.15 -4.19 -18.80
N ARG A 127 -7.94 -3.69 -19.06
CA ARG A 127 -6.72 -4.50 -18.99
C ARG A 127 -6.47 -5.00 -17.57
N ALA A 128 -6.68 -4.16 -16.56
CA ALA A 128 -6.54 -4.55 -15.15
C ALA A 128 -7.46 -5.73 -14.78
N TYR A 129 -8.75 -5.65 -15.15
CA TYR A 129 -9.71 -6.72 -14.91
C TYR A 129 -9.33 -8.02 -15.62
N ASN A 130 -8.96 -7.94 -16.90
CA ASN A 130 -8.57 -9.12 -17.69
C ASN A 130 -7.33 -9.82 -17.11
N LEU A 131 -6.29 -9.05 -16.75
CA LEU A 131 -5.07 -9.60 -16.15
C LEU A 131 -5.33 -10.27 -14.80
N LEU A 132 -6.17 -9.66 -13.95
CA LEU A 132 -6.53 -10.27 -12.67
C LEU A 132 -7.38 -11.53 -12.85
N THR A 133 -8.26 -11.56 -13.86
CA THR A 133 -9.02 -12.76 -14.22
C THR A 133 -8.09 -13.89 -14.66
N ILE A 134 -7.14 -13.62 -15.57
CA ILE A 134 -6.12 -14.58 -15.99
C ILE A 134 -5.32 -15.09 -14.78
N ALA A 135 -4.87 -14.18 -13.90
CA ALA A 135 -4.14 -14.58 -12.70
C ALA A 135 -4.95 -15.55 -11.82
N ASN A 136 -6.25 -15.31 -11.68
CA ASN A 136 -7.14 -16.13 -10.86
C ASN A 136 -7.45 -17.51 -11.48
N GLU A 137 -7.22 -17.69 -12.79
CA GLU A 137 -7.28 -19.00 -13.48
C GLU A 137 -5.96 -19.79 -13.39
N GLU A 138 -4.85 -19.12 -13.05
CA GLU A 138 -3.55 -19.75 -12.89
C GLU A 138 -3.39 -20.41 -11.52
N THR A 139 -2.47 -21.37 -11.42
CA THR A 139 -2.14 -21.98 -10.13
C THR A 139 -1.36 -20.97 -9.27
N PRO A 140 -1.88 -20.56 -8.10
CA PRO A 140 -1.16 -19.65 -7.22
C PRO A 140 0.08 -20.34 -6.62
N PRO A 141 1.11 -19.56 -6.25
CA PRO A 141 2.28 -20.11 -5.57
C PRO A 141 1.86 -20.70 -4.22
N LYS A 142 2.51 -21.79 -3.80
CA LYS A 142 2.24 -22.43 -2.48
C LYS A 142 2.77 -21.61 -1.30
N SER A 143 3.72 -20.72 -1.56
CA SER A 143 4.39 -19.88 -0.58
C SER A 143 4.92 -18.62 -1.24
N LEU A 144 4.93 -17.50 -0.52
CA LEU A 144 5.57 -16.26 -0.97
C LEU A 144 6.52 -15.73 0.11
N PRO A 145 7.76 -15.33 -0.25
CA PRO A 145 8.69 -14.75 0.71
C PRO A 145 8.07 -13.59 1.48
N GLY A 146 8.13 -13.66 2.81
CA GLY A 146 7.61 -12.62 3.70
C GLY A 146 6.12 -12.72 4.02
N LEU A 147 5.40 -13.73 3.49
CA LEU A 147 4.02 -14.02 3.86
C LEU A 147 3.91 -15.38 4.56
N THR A 148 3.12 -15.42 5.62
CA THR A 148 2.65 -16.69 6.19
C THR A 148 1.63 -17.36 5.25
N PRO A 149 1.40 -18.68 5.36
CA PRO A 149 0.35 -19.36 4.60
C PRO A 149 -1.03 -18.72 4.77
N GLN A 150 -1.35 -18.25 5.97
CA GLN A 150 -2.59 -17.54 6.31
C GLN A 150 -2.71 -16.21 5.57
N GLN A 151 -1.66 -15.40 5.55
CA GLN A 151 -1.63 -14.14 4.81
C GLN A 151 -1.76 -14.37 3.30
N LEU A 152 -1.09 -15.40 2.77
CA LEU A 152 -1.20 -15.78 1.37
C LEU A 152 -2.65 -16.19 1.04
N ALA A 153 -3.26 -17.08 1.83
CA ALA A 153 -4.64 -17.51 1.62
C ALA A 153 -5.63 -16.32 1.64
N TRP A 154 -5.45 -15.38 2.57
CA TRP A 154 -6.26 -14.16 2.62
C TRP A 154 -6.03 -13.26 1.39
N GLN A 155 -4.79 -13.09 0.93
CA GLN A 155 -4.50 -12.34 -0.29
C GLN A 155 -5.15 -12.99 -1.52
N LEU A 156 -5.11 -14.32 -1.64
CA LEU A 156 -5.80 -15.05 -2.71
C LEU A 156 -7.32 -14.83 -2.63
N LYS A 157 -7.92 -14.83 -1.43
CA LYS A 157 -9.35 -14.51 -1.23
C LYS A 157 -9.69 -13.10 -1.72
N LEU A 158 -8.85 -12.10 -1.42
CA LEU A 158 -9.06 -10.72 -1.87
C LEU A 158 -8.99 -10.61 -3.40
N ASN A 159 -7.99 -11.24 -4.02
CA ASN A 159 -7.77 -11.22 -5.46
C ASN A 159 -8.93 -11.86 -6.23
N ASN A 160 -9.49 -12.96 -5.73
CA ASN A 160 -10.63 -13.66 -6.33
C ASN A 160 -11.99 -13.03 -6.02
N GLY A 161 -12.08 -12.21 -4.96
CA GLY A 161 -13.33 -11.63 -4.50
C GLY A 161 -13.37 -10.12 -4.67
N ALA A 162 -13.04 -9.42 -3.59
CA ALA A 162 -13.28 -7.98 -3.47
C ALA A 162 -12.49 -7.15 -4.49
N LEU A 163 -11.23 -7.52 -4.78
CA LEU A 163 -10.41 -6.80 -5.75
C LEU A 163 -10.92 -6.98 -7.19
N LEU A 164 -11.25 -8.22 -7.58
CA LEU A 164 -11.81 -8.51 -8.91
C LEU A 164 -13.13 -7.76 -9.12
N LYS A 165 -13.98 -7.72 -8.09
CA LYS A 165 -15.23 -6.97 -8.13
C LYS A 165 -15.01 -5.46 -8.25
N LEU A 166 -14.04 -4.90 -7.52
CA LEU A 166 -13.66 -3.48 -7.67
C LEU A 166 -13.21 -3.17 -9.11
N PHE A 167 -12.36 -4.00 -9.71
CA PHE A 167 -11.90 -3.80 -11.08
C PHE A 167 -13.04 -3.86 -12.09
N ARG A 168 -13.98 -4.79 -11.89
CA ARG A 168 -15.20 -4.86 -12.70
C ARG A 168 -16.03 -3.58 -12.60
N LEU A 169 -16.28 -3.08 -11.40
CA LEU A 169 -17.05 -1.85 -11.17
C LEU A 169 -16.40 -0.65 -11.89
N ARG A 170 -15.08 -0.49 -11.77
CA ARG A 170 -14.34 0.59 -12.45
C ARG A 170 -14.35 0.45 -13.98
N MET A 171 -14.25 -0.79 -14.49
CA MET A 171 -14.36 -1.07 -15.92
C MET A 171 -15.76 -0.72 -16.46
N GLU A 172 -16.82 -1.07 -15.75
CA GLU A 172 -18.21 -0.76 -16.12
C GLU A 172 -18.50 0.74 -16.08
N GLU A 173 -17.95 1.45 -15.09
CA GLU A 173 -18.04 2.90 -14.97
C GLU A 173 -17.33 3.63 -16.13
N ALA A 174 -16.13 3.18 -16.49
CA ALA A 174 -15.39 3.74 -17.62
C ALA A 174 -16.17 3.67 -18.95
N ARG A 175 -17.10 2.70 -19.06
CA ARG A 175 -18.01 2.56 -20.22
C ARG A 175 -19.26 3.42 -20.13
N SER A 176 -19.79 3.64 -18.94
CA SER A 176 -21.14 4.18 -18.73
C SER A 176 -21.19 5.65 -18.28
N ARG A 177 -20.05 6.26 -17.88
CA ARG A 177 -19.93 7.67 -17.42
C ARG A 177 -21.17 8.13 -16.63
N PRO A 178 -21.45 7.51 -15.47
CA PRO A 178 -22.63 7.82 -14.68
C PRO A 178 -22.67 9.31 -14.30
N THR A 179 -23.87 9.86 -14.15
CA THR A 179 -24.02 11.22 -13.65
C THR A 179 -23.47 11.29 -12.23
N PRO A 180 -22.54 12.22 -11.95
CA PRO A 180 -21.85 12.25 -10.65
C PRO A 180 -22.80 12.37 -9.46
N GLU A 181 -23.91 13.10 -9.59
CA GLU A 181 -24.78 13.47 -8.47
C GLU A 181 -25.39 12.29 -7.70
N ASN A 182 -25.64 11.16 -8.37
CA ASN A 182 -26.34 9.99 -7.83
C ASN A 182 -25.39 8.80 -7.58
N GLU A 183 -24.09 9.06 -7.53
CA GLU A 183 -23.10 8.04 -7.23
C GLU A 183 -23.32 7.45 -5.82
N LEU A 184 -23.19 6.13 -5.71
CA LEU A 184 -23.27 5.37 -4.46
C LEU A 184 -21.88 4.87 -4.06
N PRO A 185 -21.67 4.48 -2.79
CA PRO A 185 -20.49 3.72 -2.38
C PRO A 185 -20.29 2.48 -3.25
N ASP A 186 -19.04 2.03 -3.39
CA ASP A 186 -18.74 0.84 -4.18
C ASP A 186 -19.50 -0.39 -3.68
N ALA A 187 -20.26 -1.01 -4.58
CA ALA A 187 -21.08 -2.18 -4.29
C ALA A 187 -20.24 -3.47 -4.18
N ILE A 188 -19.11 -3.46 -3.47
CA ILE A 188 -18.23 -4.63 -3.28
C ILE A 188 -18.95 -5.72 -2.48
N PHE A 189 -19.77 -5.33 -1.51
CA PHE A 189 -20.62 -6.24 -0.74
C PHE A 189 -22.05 -6.26 -1.30
N PRO A 190 -22.86 -7.30 -1.03
CA PRO A 190 -24.27 -7.37 -1.45
C PRO A 190 -25.16 -6.50 -0.54
N VAL A 191 -24.78 -5.25 -0.35
CA VAL A 191 -25.39 -4.28 0.57
C VAL A 191 -25.97 -3.13 -0.23
N ASN A 192 -27.18 -2.69 0.13
CA ASN A 192 -27.74 -1.45 -0.37
C ASN A 192 -27.33 -0.29 0.53
N PHE A 193 -26.26 0.40 0.17
CA PHE A 193 -25.77 1.55 0.92
C PHE A 193 -26.72 2.74 0.94
N ALA A 194 -27.76 2.80 0.10
CA ALA A 194 -28.77 3.87 0.18
C ALA A 194 -29.73 3.70 1.37
N GLN A 195 -29.77 2.53 2.03
CA GLN A 195 -30.63 2.28 3.18
C GLN A 195 -29.88 2.54 4.49
N VAL A 196 -29.82 3.81 4.87
CA VAL A 196 -29.19 4.30 6.09
C VAL A 196 -30.24 4.82 7.06
N ALA A 197 -30.07 4.51 8.35
CA ALA A 197 -30.82 5.08 9.47
C ALA A 197 -29.83 5.48 10.57
N ASP A 198 -30.01 6.67 11.14
CA ASP A 198 -29.15 7.19 12.23
C ASP A 198 -27.65 7.15 11.92
N GLY A 199 -27.31 7.48 10.67
CA GLY A 199 -25.93 7.55 10.18
C GLY A 199 -25.28 6.19 9.88
N ALA A 200 -25.99 5.07 10.01
CA ALA A 200 -25.47 3.74 9.69
C ALA A 200 -26.43 2.93 8.80
N LEU A 201 -25.92 1.86 8.19
CA LEU A 201 -26.78 0.88 7.50
C LEU A 201 -27.90 0.38 8.41
N VAL A 202 -29.11 0.25 7.85
CA VAL A 202 -30.21 -0.41 8.55
C VAL A 202 -29.81 -1.85 8.95
N PRO A 203 -30.34 -2.41 10.06
CA PRO A 203 -29.88 -3.70 10.57
C PRO A 203 -29.89 -4.85 9.55
N ALA A 204 -30.90 -4.89 8.67
CA ALA A 204 -31.02 -5.91 7.62
C ALA A 204 -29.90 -5.83 6.57
N GLU A 205 -29.49 -4.61 6.18
CA GLU A 205 -28.38 -4.43 5.24
C GLU A 205 -27.03 -4.64 5.92
N ARG A 206 -26.87 -4.18 7.17
CA ARG A 206 -25.67 -4.41 7.98
C ARG A 206 -25.36 -5.90 8.15
N ALA A 207 -26.38 -6.73 8.35
CA ALA A 207 -26.22 -8.18 8.50
C ALA A 207 -25.65 -8.89 7.26
N LYS A 208 -25.68 -8.24 6.08
CA LYS A 208 -25.12 -8.78 4.84
C LYS A 208 -23.61 -8.50 4.69
N LEU A 209 -23.04 -7.63 5.53
CA LEU A 209 -21.60 -7.40 5.53
C LEU A 209 -20.88 -8.65 6.05
N PRO A 210 -19.83 -9.14 5.35
CA PRO A 210 -19.02 -10.23 5.89
C PRO A 210 -18.26 -9.76 7.13
N PRO A 211 -17.92 -10.68 8.07
CA PRO A 211 -17.21 -10.31 9.30
C PRO A 211 -15.88 -9.57 9.07
N ASP A 212 -15.21 -9.84 7.95
CA ASP A 212 -13.95 -9.21 7.53
C ASP A 212 -14.13 -8.02 6.59
N ALA A 213 -15.34 -7.44 6.48
CA ALA A 213 -15.62 -6.30 5.60
C ALA A 213 -14.68 -5.11 5.85
N LEU A 214 -14.47 -4.74 7.12
CA LEU A 214 -13.62 -3.60 7.48
C LEU A 214 -12.17 -3.83 7.04
N ALA A 215 -11.59 -4.99 7.40
CA ALA A 215 -10.23 -5.36 7.01
C ALA A 215 -10.07 -5.43 5.48
N THR A 216 -11.08 -5.95 4.78
CA THR A 216 -11.11 -6.01 3.31
C THR A 216 -11.05 -4.62 2.70
N VAL A 217 -11.93 -3.69 3.10
CA VAL A 217 -11.95 -2.34 2.52
C VAL A 217 -10.70 -1.55 2.91
N GLN A 218 -10.21 -1.68 4.15
CA GLN A 218 -8.93 -1.08 4.53
C GLN A 218 -7.78 -1.57 3.63
N GLN A 219 -7.71 -2.87 3.35
CA GLN A 219 -6.68 -3.42 2.47
C GLN A 219 -6.77 -2.87 1.05
N LEU A 220 -7.99 -2.75 0.50
CA LEU A 220 -8.20 -2.17 -0.82
C LEU A 220 -7.81 -0.69 -0.84
N VAL A 221 -8.18 0.11 0.17
CA VAL A 221 -7.77 1.52 0.25
C VAL A 221 -6.24 1.65 0.37
N LEU A 222 -5.55 0.73 1.05
CA LEU A 222 -4.08 0.71 1.08
C LEU A 222 -3.46 0.31 -0.27
N TRP A 223 -4.18 -0.35 -1.16
CA TRP A 223 -3.74 -0.60 -2.54
C TRP A 223 -4.07 0.55 -3.47
N PHE A 224 -5.19 1.25 -3.24
CA PHE A 224 -5.68 2.38 -4.04
C PHE A 224 -5.93 3.62 -3.17
N PRO A 225 -4.89 4.23 -2.57
CA PRO A 225 -5.06 5.28 -1.55
C PRO A 225 -5.71 6.58 -2.06
N HIS A 226 -5.72 6.75 -3.38
CA HIS A 226 -6.30 7.90 -4.08
C HIS A 226 -7.72 7.64 -4.63
N ASP A 227 -8.27 6.44 -4.42
CA ASP A 227 -9.63 6.13 -4.86
C ASP A 227 -10.65 6.64 -3.84
N THR A 228 -11.25 7.80 -4.13
CA THR A 228 -12.17 8.49 -3.22
C THR A 228 -13.46 7.71 -2.98
N ARG A 229 -14.01 7.02 -3.98
CA ARG A 229 -15.26 6.26 -3.82
C ARG A 229 -15.05 5.02 -2.97
N LEU A 230 -13.89 4.38 -3.11
CA LEU A 230 -13.47 3.30 -2.22
C LEU A 230 -13.21 3.80 -0.79
N TYR A 231 -12.66 5.01 -0.63
CA TYR A 231 -12.50 5.62 0.69
C TYR A 231 -13.84 5.98 1.33
N TRP A 232 -14.81 6.43 0.53
CA TRP A 232 -16.19 6.60 0.99
C TRP A 232 -16.80 5.27 1.46
N LEU A 233 -16.68 4.18 0.69
CA LEU A 233 -17.12 2.85 1.15
C LEU A 233 -16.53 2.48 2.51
N LEU A 234 -15.27 2.83 2.78
CA LEU A 234 -14.65 2.58 4.09
C LEU A 234 -15.39 3.31 5.22
N ALA A 235 -15.79 4.57 5.01
CA ALA A 235 -16.58 5.32 5.99
C ALA A 235 -17.91 4.64 6.30
N GLU A 236 -18.60 4.14 5.27
CA GLU A 236 -19.86 3.41 5.43
C GLU A 236 -19.70 2.13 6.27
N VAL A 237 -18.60 1.40 6.05
CA VAL A 237 -18.30 0.19 6.83
C VAL A 237 -17.95 0.52 8.28
N TYR A 238 -17.24 1.61 8.54
CA TYR A 238 -17.03 2.11 9.92
C TYR A 238 -18.35 2.51 10.58
N ALA A 239 -19.19 3.29 9.89
CA ALA A 239 -20.48 3.70 10.40
C ALA A 239 -21.40 2.51 10.70
N ALA A 240 -21.41 1.49 9.84
CA ALA A 240 -22.14 0.24 10.06
C ALA A 240 -21.72 -0.49 11.35
N ARG A 241 -20.45 -0.36 11.76
CA ARG A 241 -19.92 -0.90 13.02
C ARG A 241 -20.14 0.01 14.23
N GLY A 242 -20.71 1.20 14.04
CA GLY A 242 -20.90 2.21 15.08
C GLY A 242 -19.68 3.09 15.34
N GLU A 243 -18.64 2.98 14.51
CA GLU A 243 -17.39 3.75 14.62
C GLU A 243 -17.54 5.12 13.94
N PHE A 244 -18.53 5.91 14.40
CA PHE A 244 -18.97 7.14 13.71
C PHE A 244 -17.90 8.23 13.61
N ALA A 245 -16.98 8.32 14.57
CA ALA A 245 -15.93 9.33 14.53
C ALA A 245 -14.89 9.08 13.43
N ALA A 246 -14.55 7.81 13.18
CA ALA A 246 -13.71 7.42 12.04
C ALA A 246 -14.43 7.67 10.72
N ALA A 247 -15.71 7.28 10.64
CA ALA A 247 -16.55 7.51 9.46
C ALA A 247 -16.68 9.01 9.12
N GLU A 248 -16.96 9.85 10.12
CA GLU A 248 -17.05 11.31 9.97
C GLU A 248 -15.76 11.88 9.39
N ARG A 249 -14.61 11.51 9.95
CA ARG A 249 -13.31 12.00 9.47
C ARG A 249 -13.08 11.63 8.01
N ILE A 250 -13.35 10.38 7.63
CA ILE A 250 -13.20 9.93 6.25
C ILE A 250 -14.13 10.70 5.31
N MET A 251 -15.41 10.86 5.66
CA MET A 251 -16.37 11.61 4.84
C MET A 251 -15.99 13.09 4.71
N ASN A 252 -15.46 13.71 5.77
CA ASN A 252 -14.90 15.06 5.73
C ASN A 252 -13.70 15.16 4.77
N GLU A 253 -12.79 14.18 4.79
CA GLU A 253 -11.66 14.13 3.86
C GLU A 253 -12.11 13.94 2.41
N CYS A 254 -13.13 13.11 2.16
CA CYS A 254 -13.73 12.94 0.83
C CYS A 254 -14.25 14.28 0.26
N VAL A 255 -14.99 15.05 1.07
CA VAL A 255 -15.56 16.33 0.65
C VAL A 255 -14.50 17.41 0.47
N SER A 256 -13.56 17.52 1.41
CA SER A 256 -12.58 18.61 1.45
C SER A 256 -11.38 18.38 0.53
N SER A 257 -10.61 17.34 0.80
CA SER A 257 -9.30 17.12 0.17
C SER A 257 -9.42 16.38 -1.16
N LEU A 258 -10.50 15.63 -1.35
CA LEU A 258 -10.73 14.81 -2.54
C LEU A 258 -11.84 15.36 -3.46
N ALA A 259 -12.36 16.54 -3.15
CA ALA A 259 -13.32 17.31 -3.96
C ALA A 259 -14.60 16.53 -4.38
N TYR A 260 -15.09 15.63 -3.52
CA TYR A 260 -16.33 14.86 -3.75
C TYR A 260 -17.61 15.56 -3.25
N SER A 261 -17.59 16.89 -3.08
CA SER A 261 -18.70 17.66 -2.49
C SER A 261 -19.99 17.70 -3.32
N ASN A 262 -19.92 17.44 -4.63
CA ASN A 262 -21.07 17.44 -5.54
C ASN A 262 -21.88 16.14 -5.53
N ARG A 263 -21.59 15.22 -4.60
CA ARG A 263 -22.26 13.91 -4.47
C ARG A 263 -23.39 14.00 -3.43
N LYS A 264 -24.64 14.03 -3.89
CA LYS A 264 -25.81 14.24 -3.01
C LYS A 264 -25.93 13.16 -1.94
N VAL A 265 -25.73 11.90 -2.32
CA VAL A 265 -25.81 10.76 -1.40
C VAL A 265 -24.70 10.82 -0.34
N LEU A 266 -23.46 11.13 -0.73
CA LEU A 266 -22.35 11.31 0.21
C LEU A 266 -22.65 12.42 1.22
N MET A 267 -23.16 13.57 0.76
CA MET A 267 -23.48 14.69 1.64
C MET A 267 -24.58 14.33 2.65
N SER A 268 -25.64 13.66 2.21
CA SER A 268 -26.71 13.14 3.08
C SER A 268 -26.18 12.17 4.13
N HIS A 269 -25.37 11.19 3.72
CA HIS A 269 -24.78 10.22 4.65
C HIS A 269 -23.83 10.88 5.63
N ARG A 270 -23.02 11.84 5.16
CA ARG A 270 -22.13 12.63 6.00
C ARG A 270 -22.89 13.39 7.08
N GLU A 271 -23.98 14.05 6.74
CA GLU A 271 -24.82 14.76 7.72
C GLU A 271 -25.37 13.80 8.78
N ALA A 272 -25.85 12.64 8.36
CA ALA A 272 -26.35 11.60 9.27
C ALA A 272 -25.24 11.03 10.19
N VAL A 273 -24.05 10.78 9.65
CA VAL A 273 -22.88 10.30 10.40
C VAL A 273 -22.38 11.36 11.39
N VAL A 274 -22.29 12.63 10.99
CA VAL A 274 -21.91 13.75 11.88
C VAL A 274 -22.89 13.88 13.04
N LYS A 275 -24.19 13.76 12.78
CA LYS A 275 -25.21 13.75 13.83
C LYS A 275 -25.00 12.58 14.79
N ALA A 276 -24.83 11.37 14.26
CA ALA A 276 -24.60 10.18 15.07
C ALA A 276 -23.30 10.25 15.91
N ALA A 277 -22.22 10.80 15.36
CA ALA A 277 -20.95 10.99 16.06
C ALA A 277 -21.09 11.96 17.25
N LYS A 278 -21.86 13.03 17.08
CA LYS A 278 -22.15 14.00 18.16
C LYS A 278 -23.01 13.39 19.27
N GLU A 279 -24.03 12.62 18.91
CA GLU A 279 -24.97 12.03 19.87
C GLU A 279 -24.36 10.86 20.66
N LYS A 280 -23.58 10.02 19.99
CA LYS A 280 -23.02 8.79 20.59
C LYS A 280 -21.62 9.00 21.17
N GLY A 281 -20.97 10.12 20.87
CA GLY A 281 -19.58 10.38 21.23
C GLY A 281 -18.61 9.45 20.51
N PRO A 282 -17.29 9.59 20.77
CA PRO A 282 -16.31 8.66 20.25
C PRO A 282 -16.49 7.28 20.91
N ALA A 283 -16.54 6.22 20.10
CA ALA A 283 -16.55 4.84 20.62
C ALA A 283 -15.29 4.53 21.46
N ASN A 284 -14.17 5.24 21.20
CA ASN A 284 -12.97 5.23 22.01
C ASN A 284 -12.20 6.57 21.88
N PRO A 285 -12.10 7.41 22.93
CA PRO A 285 -11.40 8.70 22.88
C PRO A 285 -9.92 8.61 22.49
N GLU A 286 -9.28 7.48 22.78
CA GLU A 286 -7.85 7.23 22.56
C GLU A 286 -7.51 7.00 21.07
N GLU A 287 -8.52 6.75 20.22
CA GLU A 287 -8.34 6.44 18.79
C GLU A 287 -8.40 7.68 17.88
N LEU A 288 -8.82 8.84 18.41
CA LEU A 288 -9.08 10.06 17.63
C LEU A 288 -7.90 11.01 17.48
N LEU A 289 -6.86 10.86 18.29
CA LEU A 289 -5.67 11.65 18.11
C LEU A 289 -4.85 11.02 16.98
N PRO A 290 -4.65 11.69 15.82
CA PRO A 290 -3.40 11.44 15.11
C PRO A 290 -2.31 11.71 16.15
N ALA A 291 -1.39 10.77 16.34
CA ALA A 291 -0.19 11.00 17.14
C ALA A 291 0.60 12.15 16.50
N GLY A 292 0.17 13.39 16.78
CA GLY A 292 0.85 14.62 16.48
C GLY A 292 1.72 14.91 17.67
N GLY A 293 2.97 14.46 17.61
CA GLY A 293 3.95 14.65 18.66
C GLY A 293 3.79 13.63 19.78
N ASP A 294 4.88 12.97 20.13
CA ASP A 294 5.00 12.06 21.26
C ASP A 294 4.29 10.71 21.09
N ALA A 295 4.88 9.87 20.23
CA ALA A 295 4.90 8.46 20.59
C ALA A 295 5.51 8.38 22.01
N PRO A 296 4.83 7.82 23.03
CA PRO A 296 5.56 7.39 24.21
C PRO A 296 6.63 6.43 23.70
N ALA A 297 7.86 6.64 24.17
CA ALA A 297 8.95 5.72 23.92
C ALA A 297 8.43 4.33 24.29
N THR A 298 8.10 3.52 23.27
CA THR A 298 8.10 2.07 23.44
C THR A 298 9.47 1.78 24.03
N ASP A 299 9.50 1.08 25.17
CA ASP A 299 10.75 0.66 25.79
C ASP A 299 11.73 0.26 24.70
N PRO A 300 12.97 0.80 24.72
CA PRO A 300 13.96 0.43 23.74
C PRO A 300 13.99 -1.10 23.68
N PRO A 301 14.00 -1.71 22.48
CA PRO A 301 14.21 -3.15 22.37
C PRO A 301 15.41 -3.49 23.26
N PRO A 302 15.33 -4.56 24.09
CA PRO A 302 16.27 -4.80 25.18
C PRO A 302 17.66 -4.52 24.66
N GLU A 303 18.31 -3.51 25.25
CA GLU A 303 19.63 -3.07 24.86
C GLU A 303 20.48 -4.33 24.77
N VAL A 304 20.82 -4.74 23.54
CA VAL A 304 21.84 -5.76 23.37
C VAL A 304 23.07 -5.07 23.94
N PRO A 305 23.61 -5.49 25.10
CA PRO A 305 24.68 -4.73 25.71
C PRO A 305 25.80 -4.69 24.68
N PHE A 306 26.16 -3.48 24.26
CA PHE A 306 27.40 -3.23 23.55
C PHE A 306 28.52 -3.52 24.55
N THR A 307 28.78 -4.81 24.78
CA THR A 307 29.95 -5.25 25.52
C THR A 307 31.16 -4.78 24.71
N LEU A 308 32.21 -4.30 25.39
CA LEU A 308 33.48 -3.98 24.73
C LEU A 308 33.94 -5.13 23.82
N GLY A 309 33.59 -6.39 24.15
CA GLY A 309 33.83 -7.57 23.32
C GLY A 309 33.23 -7.49 21.91
N ALA A 310 32.00 -6.99 21.73
CA ALA A 310 31.39 -6.87 20.40
C ALA A 310 32.10 -5.81 19.53
N VAL A 311 32.61 -4.75 20.16
CA VAL A 311 33.42 -3.71 19.50
C VAL A 311 34.78 -4.28 19.09
N TRP A 312 35.43 -5.06 19.95
CA TRP A 312 36.70 -5.73 19.63
C TRP A 312 36.55 -6.78 18.50
N VAL A 313 35.43 -7.49 18.42
CA VAL A 313 35.16 -8.42 17.31
C VAL A 313 35.03 -7.66 15.98
N TYR A 314 34.33 -6.52 15.97
CA TYR A 314 34.20 -5.72 14.76
C TYR A 314 35.55 -5.14 14.30
N PHE A 315 36.33 -4.53 15.20
CA PHE A 315 37.67 -4.03 14.86
C PHE A 315 38.65 -5.15 14.49
N GLY A 316 38.53 -6.32 15.11
CA GLY A 316 39.32 -7.50 14.76
C GLY A 316 39.06 -7.99 13.33
N VAL A 317 37.78 -8.06 12.92
CA VAL A 317 37.40 -8.46 11.55
C VAL A 317 37.86 -7.42 10.52
N VAL A 318 37.66 -6.12 10.80
CA VAL A 318 38.11 -5.04 9.91
C VAL A 318 39.64 -5.01 9.78
N GLY A 319 40.36 -5.21 10.89
CA GLY A 319 41.83 -5.33 10.90
C GLY A 319 42.33 -6.52 10.08
N LEU A 320 41.68 -7.68 10.19
CA LEU A 320 42.00 -8.87 9.38
C LEU A 320 41.79 -8.65 7.88
N VAL A 321 40.69 -7.99 7.50
CA VAL A 321 40.41 -7.66 6.10
C VAL A 321 41.44 -6.68 5.53
N ALA A 322 41.82 -5.66 6.31
CA ALA A 322 42.86 -4.70 5.93
C ALA A 322 44.23 -5.38 5.77
N LEU A 323 44.59 -6.28 6.69
CA LEU A 323 45.82 -7.06 6.62
C LEU A 323 45.83 -7.97 5.38
N PHE A 324 44.70 -8.64 5.08
CA PHE A 324 44.58 -9.50 3.91
C PHE A 324 44.70 -8.71 2.59
N ALA A 325 44.12 -7.50 2.53
CA ALA A 325 44.26 -6.60 1.40
C ALA A 325 45.72 -6.12 1.21
N LEU A 326 46.42 -5.84 2.31
CA LEU A 326 47.83 -5.45 2.28
C LEU A 326 48.72 -6.59 1.79
N VAL A 327 48.53 -7.81 2.31
CA VAL A 327 49.26 -9.02 1.88
C VAL A 327 49.00 -9.30 0.40
N ARG A 328 47.76 -9.16 -0.08
CA ARG A 328 47.41 -9.33 -1.49
C ARG A 328 48.06 -8.28 -2.39
N LYS A 329 48.26 -7.05 -1.89
CA LYS A 329 48.95 -5.98 -2.62
C LYS A 329 50.45 -6.26 -2.72
N LEU A 330 51.07 -6.77 -1.66
CA LEU A 330 52.51 -7.09 -1.62
C LEU A 330 52.86 -8.38 -2.38
N THR A 331 51.93 -9.33 -2.48
CA THR A 331 52.13 -10.61 -3.21
C THR A 331 51.79 -10.53 -4.71
N ARG A 332 51.24 -9.40 -5.18
CA ARG A 332 51.03 -9.16 -6.61
C ARG A 332 52.38 -8.97 -7.30
N LYS A 333 52.92 -10.07 -7.82
CA LYS A 333 54.11 -10.10 -8.67
C LYS A 333 53.87 -9.15 -9.86
N PRO A 334 54.77 -8.19 -10.13
CA PRO A 334 54.63 -7.30 -11.27
C PRO A 334 54.65 -8.15 -12.55
N SER A 335 53.56 -8.06 -13.30
CA SER A 335 53.44 -8.69 -14.62
C SER A 335 54.40 -8.00 -15.57
N THR A 336 55.58 -8.59 -15.78
CA THR A 336 56.48 -8.23 -16.87
C THR A 336 55.88 -8.73 -18.17
N ASN A 337 55.07 -7.90 -18.81
CA ASN A 337 54.63 -8.15 -20.18
C ASN A 337 54.96 -6.90 -21.02
N ASN A 338 56.24 -6.78 -21.36
CA ASN A 338 56.73 -5.88 -22.39
C ASN A 338 57.19 -6.76 -23.57
N ARG A 339 56.37 -6.84 -24.62
CA ARG A 339 56.85 -7.21 -25.96
C ARG A 339 56.72 -5.99 -26.87
N PRO A 340 57.80 -5.52 -27.48
CA PRO A 340 57.71 -4.49 -28.52
C PRO A 340 57.05 -5.08 -29.77
N ARG A 341 56.09 -4.34 -30.34
CA ARG A 341 55.64 -4.55 -31.72
C ARG A 341 56.76 -4.06 -32.63
N VAL A 342 57.30 -4.97 -33.44
CA VAL A 342 58.12 -4.67 -34.63
C VAL A 342 57.35 -5.26 -35.81
N GLY A 343 57.21 -4.46 -36.89
CA GLY A 343 56.59 -4.86 -38.16
C GLY A 343 55.37 -4.03 -38.49
#